data_AF-A0A848T779-F1
#
_entry.id   AF-A0A848T779-F1
#
_cell.length_a   1.000
_cell.length_b   1.000
_cell.length_c   1.000
_cell.angle_alpha   90.00
_cell.angle_beta   90.00
_cell.angle_gamma   90.00
#
_symmetry.space_group_name_H-M   'P 1'
#
loop_
_entity.id
_entity.type
_entity.pdbx_description
1 polymer ?
#
loop_
_entity_poly.entity_id
_entity_poly.type
_entity_poly.pdbx_seq_one_letter_code
_entity_poly.pdbx_strand_id
1 'polypeptide(L)' 'MAVHRRQLSEGAAETALLAGRNVMLAFRQDETPEAACDWLVWHRARSGADAAVICLGPEADAEKFAEALAPVAREME' A
#
# COMPACT_ATOMS: atom_id res chain seq x y z
N MET A 1 -26.42 2.25 12.17
CA MET A 1 -25.17 1.66 11.66
C MET A 1 -24.96 0.32 12.34
N ALA A 2 -24.92 -0.78 11.59
CA ALA A 2 -24.52 -2.08 12.13
C ALA A 2 -22.98 -2.15 12.15
N VAL A 3 -22.40 -2.46 13.30
CA VAL A 3 -20.96 -2.72 13.42
C VAL A 3 -20.75 -4.19 13.12
N HIS A 4 -20.19 -4.52 11.96
CA HIS A 4 -19.79 -5.88 11.65
C HIS A 4 -18.44 -6.18 12.31
N ARG A 5 -18.48 -6.91 13.43
CA ARG A 5 -17.27 -7.41 14.09
C ARG A 5 -16.78 -8.64 13.33
N ARG A 6 -15.87 -8.44 12.38
CA ARG A 6 -15.15 -9.57 11.76
C ARG A 6 -14.10 -10.06 12.76
N GLN A 7 -14.20 -11.33 13.16
CA GLN A 7 -13.13 -11.97 13.92
C GLN A 7 -11.97 -12.22 12.96
N LEU A 8 -10.85 -11.54 13.19
CA LEU A 8 -9.60 -11.84 12.51
C LEU A 8 -9.09 -13.16 13.10
N SER A 9 -8.75 -14.13 12.26
CA SER A 9 -8.06 -15.33 12.71
C SER A 9 -6.69 -14.92 13.23
N GLU A 10 -6.31 -15.40 14.42
CA GLU A 10 -4.98 -15.24 15.00
C GLU A 10 -3.96 -16.06 14.22
N GLY A 11 -3.71 -15.68 12.96
CA GLY A 11 -2.54 -16.16 12.23
C GLY A 11 -1.28 -15.62 12.88
N ALA A 12 -0.17 -16.33 12.74
CA ALA A 12 1.12 -15.81 13.17
C ALA A 12 1.42 -14.50 12.44
N ALA A 13 1.90 -13.49 13.16
CA ALA A 13 2.29 -12.22 12.55
C ALA A 13 3.45 -12.44 11.57
N GLU A 14 3.32 -11.94 10.35
CA GLU A 14 4.33 -12.08 9.29
C GLU A 14 5.44 -11.03 9.44
N THR A 15 6.24 -11.13 10.50
CA THR A 15 7.27 -10.12 10.84
C THR A 15 8.41 -10.04 9.83
N ALA A 16 8.54 -11.01 8.94
CA ALA A 16 9.63 -11.09 7.97
C ALA A 16 9.40 -10.26 6.69
N LEU A 17 8.14 -9.98 6.31
CA LEU A 17 7.81 -9.37 5.01
C LEU A 17 8.48 -8.01 4.77
N LEU A 18 8.62 -7.21 5.83
CA LEU A 18 9.13 -5.84 5.77
C LEU A 18 10.39 -5.66 6.61
N ALA A 19 10.99 -6.75 7.10
CA ALA A 19 12.14 -6.70 7.98
C ALA A 19 13.34 -6.01 7.27
N GLY A 20 13.90 -4.99 7.92
CA GLY A 20 15.06 -4.24 7.42
C GLY A 20 14.76 -3.27 6.27
N ARG A 21 13.50 -3.10 5.88
CA ARG A 21 13.08 -2.15 4.84
C ARG A 21 12.78 -0.78 5.43
N ASN A 22 13.03 0.28 4.64
CA ASN A 22 12.62 1.64 4.99
C ASN A 22 11.20 1.86 4.44
N VAL A 23 10.21 1.57 5.29
CA VAL A 23 8.82 1.43 4.86
C VAL A 23 8.00 2.68 5.16
N MET A 24 7.26 3.15 4.17
CA MET A 24 6.22 4.15 4.36
C MET A 24 4.86 3.51 4.66
N LEU A 25 4.07 4.13 5.54
CA LEU A 25 2.66 3.79 5.76
C LEU A 25 1.80 4.92 5.20
N ALA A 26 0.84 4.60 4.34
CA ALA A 26 -0.08 5.56 3.74
C ALA A 26 -1.53 5.09 3.78
N PHE A 27 -2.45 6.04 3.83
CA PHE A 27 -3.88 5.81 3.68
C PHE A 27 -4.33 6.43 2.37
N ARG A 28 -4.82 5.62 1.44
CA ARG A 28 -5.30 6.07 0.13
C ARG A 28 -6.73 6.62 0.25
N GLN A 29 -6.92 7.89 -0.12
CA GLN A 29 -8.19 8.60 -0.22
C GLN A 29 -8.61 8.73 -1.68
N ASP A 30 -8.75 7.59 -2.36
CA ASP A 30 -9.17 7.48 -3.76
C ASP A 30 -8.19 8.07 -4.80
N GLU A 31 -6.92 8.28 -4.46
CA GLU A 31 -5.90 8.69 -5.42
C GLU A 31 -5.74 7.66 -6.55
N THR A 32 -5.55 8.11 -7.78
CA THR A 32 -5.35 7.20 -8.92
C THR A 32 -4.04 6.42 -8.79
N PRO A 33 -3.86 5.29 -9.53
CA PRO A 33 -2.60 4.57 -9.55
C PRO A 33 -1.39 5.45 -9.91
N GLU A 34 -1.57 6.41 -10.83
CA GLU A 34 -0.52 7.37 -11.22
C GLU A 34 -0.14 8.29 -10.08
N ALA A 35 -1.12 8.89 -9.39
CA ALA A 35 -0.86 9.76 -8.24
C ALA A 35 -0.21 9.00 -7.07
N ALA A 36 -0.61 7.74 -6.85
CA ALA A 36 0.03 6.87 -5.86
C ALA A 36 1.48 6.53 -6.27
N CYS A 37 1.74 6.30 -7.57
CA CYS A 37 3.08 6.05 -8.08
C CYS A 37 3.99 7.28 -7.94
N ASP A 38 3.50 8.47 -8.29
CA ASP A 38 4.22 9.74 -8.10
C ASP A 38 4.62 9.94 -6.64
N TRP A 39 3.71 9.64 -5.71
CA TRP A 39 3.98 9.69 -4.28
C TRP A 39 5.10 8.72 -3.86
N LEU A 40 5.07 7.47 -4.37
CA LEU A 40 6.11 6.48 -4.10
C LEU A 40 7.48 6.92 -4.63
N VAL A 41 7.54 7.43 -5.86
CA VAL A 41 8.78 7.91 -6.48
C VAL A 41 9.36 9.08 -5.68
N TRP A 42 8.52 10.04 -5.30
CA TRP A 42 8.94 11.17 -4.49
C TRP A 42 9.53 10.74 -3.15
N HIS A 43 8.90 9.80 -2.45
CA HIS A 43 9.36 9.30 -1.16
C HIS A 43 10.61 8.41 -1.26
N ARG A 44 10.76 7.65 -2.34
CA ARG A 44 12.01 6.94 -2.63
C ARG A 44 13.17 7.93 -2.75
N ALA A 45 12.99 8.98 -3.56
CA ALA A 45 14.03 9.98 -3.79
C ALA A 45 14.37 10.81 -2.54
N ARG A 46 13.36 11.18 -1.75
CA ARG A 46 13.55 12.11 -0.63
C ARG A 46 13.81 11.45 0.72
N SER A 47 13.14 10.34 1.01
CA SER A 47 13.25 9.64 2.29
C SER A 47 14.05 8.35 2.21
N GLY A 48 14.51 7.96 1.02
CA GLY A 48 15.19 6.68 0.82
C GLY A 48 14.26 5.49 1.09
N ALA A 49 12.95 5.69 0.98
CA ALA A 49 11.97 4.63 1.18
C ALA A 49 12.12 3.58 0.07
N ASP A 50 12.09 2.31 0.45
CA ASP A 50 12.23 1.19 -0.47
C ASP A 50 11.05 0.22 -0.40
N ALA A 51 10.05 0.49 0.43
CA ALA A 51 8.79 -0.22 0.50
C ALA A 51 7.67 0.70 1.01
N ALA A 52 6.42 0.31 0.78
CA ALA A 52 5.26 0.99 1.32
C ALA A 52 4.13 0.01 1.67
N VAL A 53 3.38 0.34 2.72
CA VAL A 53 2.09 -0.27 3.07
C VAL A 53 1.02 0.78 2.79
N ILE A 54 0.11 0.46 1.87
CA ILE A 54 -0.98 1.36 1.48
C ILE A 54 -2.28 0.76 2.00
N CYS A 55 -2.91 1.44 2.94
CA CYS A 55 -4.23 1.10 3.45
C CYS A 55 -5.29 1.76 2.57
N LEU A 56 -6.22 0.96 2.05
CA LEU A 56 -7.35 1.46 1.29
C LEU A 56 -8.60 1.55 2.18
N GLY A 57 -9.59 2.33 1.74
CA GLY A 57 -10.90 2.38 2.39
C GLY A 57 -11.63 1.03 2.36
N PRO A 58 -12.67 0.84 3.20
CA PRO A 58 -13.33 -0.45 3.40
C PRO A 58 -14.03 -1.01 2.15
N GLU A 59 -14.48 -0.15 1.24
CA GLU A 59 -15.16 -0.55 0.00
C GLU A 59 -14.18 -0.70 -1.18
N ALA A 60 -12.89 -0.43 -0.97
CA ALA A 60 -11.90 -0.47 -2.03
C ALA A 60 -11.35 -1.89 -2.22
N ASP A 61 -11.20 -2.28 -3.48
CA ASP A 61 -10.57 -3.53 -3.86
C ASP A 61 -9.05 -3.35 -3.94
N ALA A 62 -8.35 -3.91 -2.95
CA ALA A 62 -6.89 -3.80 -2.84
C ALA A 62 -6.16 -4.56 -3.96
N GLU A 63 -6.66 -5.72 -4.38
CA GLU A 63 -6.06 -6.53 -5.44
C GLU A 63 -6.17 -5.80 -6.77
N LYS A 64 -7.38 -5.32 -7.09
CA LYS A 64 -7.62 -4.53 -8.31
C LYS A 64 -6.76 -3.27 -8.37
N PHE A 65 -6.59 -2.58 -7.24
CA PHE A 65 -5.72 -1.41 -7.19
C PHE A 65 -4.24 -1.78 -7.40
N ALA A 66 -3.77 -2.85 -6.76
CA ALA A 66 -2.40 -3.34 -6.93
C ALA A 66 -2.11 -3.73 -8.39
N GLU A 67 -3.05 -4.41 -9.05
CA GLU A 67 -2.97 -4.76 -10.48
C GLU A 67 -2.87 -3.52 -11.39
N ALA A 68 -3.61 -2.45 -11.07
CA ALA A 68 -3.58 -1.20 -11.82
C ALA A 68 -2.30 -0.38 -11.57
N LEU A 69 -1.75 -0.42 -10.36
CA LEU A 69 -0.52 0.30 -9.99
C LEU A 69 0.74 -0.37 -10.56
N ALA A 70 0.79 -1.70 -10.59
CA ALA A 70 1.96 -2.46 -11.01
C ALA A 70 2.55 -2.07 -12.39
N PRO A 71 1.76 -1.89 -13.48
CA PRO A 71 2.32 -1.44 -14.75
C PRO A 71 2.89 -0.01 -14.68
N VAL A 72 2.18 0.92 -14.03
CA VAL A 72 2.63 2.32 -13.88
C VAL A 72 3.97 2.39 -13.15
N ALA A 73 4.12 1.62 -12.07
CA ALA A 73 5.37 1.58 -11.31
C ALA A 73 6.57 1.05 -12.12
N ARG A 74 6.34 0.11 -13.04
CA ARG A 74 7.40 -0.45 -13.90
C ARG A 74 7.85 0.50 -15.00
N GLU A 75 6.98 1.38 -15.47
CA GLU A 75 7.32 2.37 -16.50
C GLU A 75 8.20 3.50 -15.95
N MET A 76 8.29 3.63 -14.62
CA MET A 76 9.02 4.70 -13.92
C MET A 76 10.33 4.25 -13.26
N GLU A 77 10.74 2.99 -13.42
CA GLU A 77 12.08 2.49 -13.03
C GLU A 77 13.16 2.84 -14.06
#